data_AF-A0A6I9SWC1-F1
#
_entry.id   AF-A0A6I9SWC1-F1
#
_cell.length_a   1.000
_cell.length_b   1.000
_cell.length_c   1.000
_cell.angle_alpha   90.00
_cell.angle_beta   90.00
_cell.angle_gamma   90.00
#
_symmetry.space_group_name_H-M   'P 1'
#
loop_
_entity.id
_entity.type
_entity.pdbx_description
1 polymer ?
#
loop_
_entity_poly.entity_id
_entity_poly.type
_entity_poly.pdbx_seq_one_letter_code
_entity_poly.pdbx_strand_id
1 'polypeptide(L)'
;MPGPGPHMIYTLGSGQALMHVSNGRFGPHHCVTYAINAFFGPDIGSFSEWLTSTLGLGRVLGSSVESWIHDPFYYVLILGFPLSLLYGWISRFVLHKGVLDSFSGVPLTVKQCFLLVFAGSLSHFFLDHLFEENGHSSMYTWILSTGWWKTRAPINPDAVVVISLLCASLIGGFIYIYRFTESEALEVFKKTVSQIIETDPSNCKCILPVVREPDLFGQSSSASGR
;
A
#
# COMPACT_ATOMS: atom_id res chain seq x y z
N MET A 1 12.75 -5.54 16.47
CA MET A 1 11.40 -5.26 15.93
C MET A 1 10.69 -4.14 16.68
N PRO A 2 10.85 -2.88 16.24
CA PRO A 2 9.88 -1.81 16.48
C PRO A 2 8.44 -2.28 16.24
N GLY A 3 7.51 -1.75 17.04
CA GLY A 3 6.11 -2.17 16.95
C GLY A 3 5.43 -1.88 15.59
N PRO A 4 4.22 -2.45 15.38
CA PRO A 4 3.34 -2.18 14.24
C PRO A 4 3.09 -0.68 13.98
N GLY A 5 2.98 0.10 15.05
CA GLY A 5 2.63 1.51 15.02
C GLY A 5 3.63 2.36 14.23
N PRO A 6 4.92 2.37 14.59
CA PRO A 6 5.96 3.07 13.84
C PRO A 6 5.97 2.76 12.33
N HIS A 7 5.86 1.48 11.96
CA HIS A 7 5.76 1.05 10.56
C HIS A 7 4.57 1.67 9.84
N MET A 8 3.38 1.55 10.44
CA MET A 8 2.14 2.09 9.87
C MET A 8 2.16 3.62 9.76
N ILE A 9 2.64 4.32 10.79
CA ILE A 9 2.71 5.79 10.80
C ILE A 9 3.70 6.28 9.73
N TYR A 10 4.89 5.68 9.67
CA TYR A 10 5.90 6.06 8.68
C TYR A 10 5.41 5.84 7.25
N THR A 11 4.82 4.67 6.99
CA THR A 11 4.44 4.26 5.62
C THR A 11 3.17 4.94 5.13
N LEU A 12 2.16 5.12 5.98
CA LEU A 12 0.98 5.91 5.63
C LEU A 12 1.31 7.39 5.48
N GLY A 13 2.12 7.96 6.39
CA GLY A 13 2.51 9.37 6.34
C GLY A 13 3.37 9.70 5.11
N SER A 14 4.40 8.89 4.84
CA SER A 14 5.21 9.05 3.62
C SER A 14 4.42 8.74 2.35
N GLY A 15 3.51 7.76 2.40
CA GLY A 15 2.58 7.46 1.31
C GLY A 15 1.67 8.64 0.97
N GLN A 16 1.12 9.34 1.97
CA GLN A 16 0.35 10.58 1.76
C GLN A 16 1.21 11.68 1.14
N ALA A 17 2.43 11.87 1.61
CA ALA A 17 3.35 12.84 1.02
C ALA A 17 3.61 12.52 -0.47
N LEU A 18 3.81 11.24 -0.82
CA LEU A 18 3.95 10.79 -2.20
C LEU A 18 2.68 11.03 -3.02
N MET A 19 1.50 10.86 -2.45
CA MET A 19 0.23 11.19 -3.13
C MET A 19 0.19 12.67 -3.53
N HIS A 20 0.58 13.57 -2.63
CA HIS A 20 0.61 15.01 -2.90
C HIS A 20 1.69 15.37 -3.94
N VAL A 21 2.93 14.91 -3.76
CA VAL A 21 4.05 15.26 -4.65
C VAL A 21 3.86 14.68 -6.06
N SER A 22 3.18 13.54 -6.18
CA SER A 22 2.91 12.90 -7.47
C SER A 22 1.66 13.40 -8.18
N ASN A 23 0.95 14.40 -7.63
CA ASN A 23 -0.34 14.88 -8.13
C ASN A 23 -1.34 13.73 -8.35
N GLY A 24 -1.43 12.80 -7.40
CA GLY A 24 -2.37 11.68 -7.45
C GLY A 24 -1.94 10.48 -8.31
N ARG A 25 -0.79 10.53 -9.01
CA ARG A 25 -0.26 9.36 -9.74
C ARG A 25 0.10 8.21 -8.79
N PHE A 26 0.64 8.53 -7.63
CA PHE A 26 0.67 7.64 -6.48
C PHE A 26 -0.65 7.86 -5.74
N GLY A 27 -1.55 6.90 -5.83
CA GLY A 27 -2.91 7.01 -5.28
C GLY A 27 -3.10 6.24 -3.97
N PRO A 28 -4.31 6.29 -3.38
CA PRO A 28 -4.67 5.59 -2.15
C PRO A 28 -4.35 4.08 -2.18
N HIS A 29 -4.59 3.41 -3.32
CA HIS A 29 -4.22 1.99 -3.53
C HIS A 29 -2.74 1.70 -3.33
N HIS A 30 -1.88 2.61 -3.81
CA HIS A 30 -0.43 2.47 -3.68
C HIS A 30 -0.01 2.62 -2.22
N CYS A 31 -0.58 3.61 -1.53
CA CYS A 31 -0.32 3.88 -0.12
C CYS A 31 -0.72 2.68 0.77
N VAL A 32 -1.92 2.14 0.58
CA VAL A 32 -2.40 0.99 1.36
C VAL A 32 -1.54 -0.25 1.10
N THR A 33 -1.21 -0.55 -0.16
CA THR A 33 -0.36 -1.70 -0.51
C THR A 33 1.05 -1.56 0.08
N TYR A 34 1.62 -0.35 0.00
CA TYR A 34 2.92 -0.03 0.58
C TYR A 34 2.91 -0.22 2.11
N ALA A 35 1.92 0.32 2.80
CA ALA A 35 1.80 0.24 4.26
C ALA A 35 1.57 -1.19 4.75
N ILE A 36 0.68 -1.95 4.11
CA ILE A 36 0.43 -3.36 4.46
C ILE A 36 1.70 -4.18 4.29
N ASN A 37 2.43 -4.01 3.19
CA ASN A 37 3.64 -4.79 2.97
C ASN A 37 4.79 -4.38 3.90
N ALA A 38 4.94 -3.10 4.22
CA ALA A 38 5.94 -2.65 5.19
C ALA A 38 5.62 -3.08 6.62
N PHE A 39 4.34 -3.29 6.95
CA PHE A 39 3.94 -3.78 8.26
C PHE A 39 4.02 -5.31 8.36
N PHE A 40 3.32 -6.04 7.49
CA PHE A 40 3.18 -7.49 7.60
C PHE A 40 4.19 -8.28 6.79
N GLY A 41 4.78 -7.67 5.76
CA GLY A 41 5.45 -8.41 4.71
C GLY A 41 6.59 -9.28 5.24
N PRO A 42 7.72 -8.67 5.62
CA PRO A 42 8.87 -9.43 6.13
C PRO A 42 8.57 -10.26 7.39
N ASP A 43 7.61 -9.81 8.20
CA ASP A 43 7.18 -10.48 9.44
C ASP A 43 6.14 -11.59 9.24
N ILE A 44 5.72 -11.89 8.01
CA ILE A 44 4.66 -12.88 7.77
C ILE A 44 5.05 -14.28 8.24
N GLY A 45 6.35 -14.60 8.20
CA GLY A 45 6.89 -15.89 8.65
C GLY A 45 6.73 -16.09 10.15
N SER A 46 7.18 -15.11 10.94
CA SER A 46 7.11 -15.14 12.41
C SER A 46 5.65 -15.09 12.91
N PHE A 47 4.79 -14.30 12.24
CA PHE A 47 3.35 -14.28 12.52
C PHE A 47 2.68 -15.63 12.24
N SER A 48 3.02 -16.27 11.11
CA SER A 48 2.46 -17.57 10.73
C SER A 48 2.92 -18.68 11.69
N GLU A 49 4.16 -18.63 12.16
CA GLU A 49 4.64 -19.55 13.20
C GLU A 49 3.85 -19.38 14.50
N TRP A 50 3.65 -18.13 14.94
CA TRP A 50 2.85 -17.87 16.13
C TRP A 50 1.42 -18.39 15.97
N LEU A 51 0.75 -18.09 14.85
CA LEU A 51 -0.63 -18.49 14.61
C LEU A 51 -0.78 -20.02 14.60
N THR A 52 0.09 -20.72 13.90
CA THR A 52 0.08 -22.19 13.84
C THR A 52 0.39 -22.83 15.18
N SER A 53 1.29 -22.23 15.98
CA SER A 53 1.58 -22.69 17.34
C SER A 53 0.41 -22.47 18.31
N THR A 54 -0.35 -21.38 18.13
CA THR A 54 -1.52 -21.04 18.96
C THR A 54 -2.73 -21.92 18.62
N LEU A 55 -2.90 -22.26 17.34
CA LEU A 55 -3.98 -23.14 16.86
C LEU A 55 -3.66 -24.64 17.00
N GLY A 56 -2.48 -25.00 17.49
CA GLY A 56 -2.07 -26.40 17.67
C GLY A 56 -1.78 -27.15 16.37
N LEU A 57 -1.56 -26.44 15.25
CA LEU A 57 -1.37 -27.01 13.91
C LEU A 57 0.08 -27.45 13.60
N GLY A 58 0.96 -27.42 14.60
CA GLY A 58 2.33 -27.96 14.50
C GLY A 58 3.38 -26.93 14.07
N ARG A 59 4.59 -27.15 14.59
CA ARG A 59 5.76 -26.24 14.58
C ARG A 59 6.58 -26.25 13.26
N VAL A 60 6.12 -26.96 12.23
CA VAL A 60 7.00 -27.48 11.16
C VAL A 60 7.24 -26.49 10.01
N LEU A 61 6.44 -25.42 9.87
CA LEU A 61 6.54 -24.50 8.73
C LEU A 61 7.19 -23.14 9.05
N GLY A 62 7.34 -22.75 10.31
CA GLY A 62 7.76 -21.41 10.72
C GLY A 62 9.28 -21.19 10.73
N SER A 63 9.98 -21.96 11.57
CA SER A 63 11.36 -21.63 11.98
C SER A 63 12.42 -21.74 10.88
N SER A 64 12.17 -22.53 9.82
CA SER A 64 13.14 -22.72 8.72
C SER A 64 12.90 -21.79 7.53
N VAL A 65 11.71 -21.17 7.43
CA VAL A 65 11.37 -20.27 6.32
C VAL A 65 11.55 -18.81 6.76
N GLU A 66 11.32 -18.51 8.04
CA GLU A 66 11.52 -17.18 8.62
C GLU A 66 12.92 -16.61 8.34
N SER A 67 13.99 -17.40 8.52
CA SER A 67 15.36 -16.92 8.28
C SER A 67 15.66 -16.55 6.82
N TRP A 68 14.89 -17.09 5.87
CA TRP A 68 15.02 -16.77 4.44
C TRP A 68 14.10 -15.62 4.04
N ILE A 69 12.99 -15.43 4.74
CA ILE A 69 12.03 -14.34 4.52
C ILE A 69 12.48 -13.06 5.23
N HIS A 70 13.25 -13.16 6.31
CA HIS A 70 13.77 -12.01 7.06
C HIS A 70 15.12 -11.48 6.53
N ASP A 71 15.42 -11.77 5.27
CA ASP A 71 16.53 -11.14 4.54
C ASP A 71 15.96 -10.18 3.48
N PRO A 72 16.48 -8.94 3.38
CA PRO A 72 15.93 -7.91 2.50
C PRO A 72 15.89 -8.28 1.02
N PHE A 73 16.81 -9.12 0.57
CA PHE A 73 16.87 -9.56 -0.82
C PHE A 73 16.07 -10.85 -1.02
N TYR A 74 16.21 -11.84 -0.13
CA TYR A 74 15.48 -13.09 -0.27
C TYR A 74 13.98 -12.94 -0.07
N TYR A 75 13.52 -12.04 0.81
CA TYR A 75 12.10 -11.70 0.93
C TYR A 75 11.47 -11.35 -0.42
N VAL A 76 12.12 -10.42 -1.13
CA VAL A 76 11.64 -9.88 -2.40
C VAL A 76 11.70 -10.96 -3.48
N LEU A 77 12.74 -11.79 -3.47
CA LEU A 77 12.91 -12.86 -4.45
C LEU A 77 11.89 -13.99 -4.25
N ILE A 78 11.60 -14.37 -3.01
CA ILE A 78 10.73 -15.50 -2.67
C ILE A 78 9.26 -15.08 -2.69
N LEU A 79 8.91 -13.99 -2.00
CA LEU A 79 7.53 -13.54 -1.81
C LEU A 79 7.14 -12.34 -2.67
N GLY A 80 8.10 -11.59 -3.23
CA GLY A 80 7.79 -10.40 -4.02
C GLY A 80 6.92 -10.68 -5.23
N PHE A 81 7.23 -11.72 -6.01
CA PHE A 81 6.39 -12.08 -7.16
C PHE A 81 5.00 -12.63 -6.74
N PRO A 82 4.89 -13.63 -5.83
CA PRO A 82 3.59 -14.09 -5.34
C PRO A 82 2.71 -12.97 -4.75
N LEU A 83 3.27 -12.11 -3.90
CA LEU A 83 2.55 -10.99 -3.30
C LEU A 83 2.15 -9.95 -4.33
N SER A 84 2.97 -9.72 -5.36
CA SER A 84 2.61 -8.79 -6.43
C SER A 84 1.38 -9.23 -7.22
N LEU A 85 1.21 -10.53 -7.45
CA LEU A 85 0.02 -11.12 -8.07
C LEU A 85 -1.19 -10.97 -7.15
N LEU A 86 -1.04 -11.29 -5.86
CA LEU A 86 -2.09 -11.16 -4.85
C LEU A 86 -2.58 -9.70 -4.75
N TYR A 87 -1.66 -8.75 -4.55
CA TYR A 87 -2.01 -7.34 -4.45
C TYR A 87 -2.61 -6.78 -5.74
N GLY A 88 -2.13 -7.24 -6.91
CA GLY A 88 -2.75 -6.90 -8.19
C GLY A 88 -4.19 -7.39 -8.29
N TRP A 89 -4.48 -8.62 -7.82
CA TRP A 89 -5.83 -9.15 -7.76
C TRP A 89 -6.72 -8.40 -6.75
N ILE A 90 -6.21 -8.12 -5.54
CA ILE A 90 -6.92 -7.35 -4.52
C ILE A 90 -7.26 -5.95 -5.03
N SER A 91 -6.30 -5.26 -5.66
CA SER A 91 -6.51 -3.91 -6.20
C SER A 91 -7.64 -3.88 -7.23
N ARG A 92 -7.71 -4.89 -8.12
CA ARG A 92 -8.82 -5.05 -9.07
C ARG A 92 -10.16 -5.23 -8.35
N PHE A 93 -10.20 -6.11 -7.36
CA PHE A 93 -11.42 -6.41 -6.61
C PHE A 93 -11.94 -5.18 -5.86
N VAL A 94 -11.06 -4.47 -5.17
CA VAL A 94 -11.38 -3.27 -4.37
C VAL A 94 -11.87 -2.12 -5.27
N LEU A 95 -11.24 -1.93 -6.44
CA LEU A 95 -11.71 -0.93 -7.42
C LEU A 95 -13.09 -1.26 -7.97
N HIS A 96 -13.31 -2.53 -8.35
CA HIS A 96 -14.61 -2.96 -8.88
C HIS A 96 -15.74 -2.81 -7.85
N LYS A 97 -15.41 -2.78 -6.55
CA LYS A 97 -16.36 -2.56 -5.45
C LYS A 97 -16.51 -1.09 -5.03
N GLY A 98 -15.78 -0.16 -5.67
CA GLY A 98 -15.81 1.27 -5.33
C GLY A 98 -15.29 1.57 -3.91
N VAL A 99 -14.47 0.68 -3.34
CA VAL A 99 -14.02 0.81 -1.95
C VAL A 99 -12.90 1.84 -1.79
N LEU A 100 -12.00 1.93 -2.77
CA LEU A 100 -10.88 2.87 -2.78
C LEU A 100 -10.81 3.57 -4.13
N ASP A 101 -10.63 4.89 -4.11
CA ASP A 101 -10.46 5.66 -5.33
C ASP A 101 -9.08 5.41 -5.96
N SER A 102 -9.04 5.33 -7.28
CA SER A 102 -7.80 5.42 -8.06
C SER A 102 -7.94 6.61 -8.98
N PHE A 103 -6.98 7.53 -8.94
CA PHE A 103 -6.97 8.73 -9.78
C PHE A 103 -7.14 8.41 -11.27
N SER A 104 -6.69 7.24 -11.73
CA SER A 104 -6.84 6.77 -13.10
C SER A 104 -8.01 5.80 -13.32
N GLY A 105 -8.69 5.34 -12.26
CA GLY A 105 -9.65 4.25 -12.32
C GLY A 105 -9.04 2.88 -12.67
N VAL A 106 -7.72 2.78 -12.80
CA VAL A 106 -7.01 1.57 -13.20
C VAL A 106 -6.44 0.85 -11.97
N PRO A 107 -6.55 -0.50 -11.90
CA PRO A 107 -5.92 -1.31 -10.87
C PRO A 107 -4.40 -1.27 -10.93
N LEU A 108 -3.77 -1.55 -9.80
CA LEU A 108 -2.32 -1.70 -9.73
C LEU A 108 -1.85 -2.83 -10.64
N THR A 109 -0.85 -2.52 -11.46
CA THR A 109 -0.17 -3.53 -12.29
C THR A 109 0.74 -4.39 -11.42
N VAL A 110 1.01 -5.62 -11.87
CA VAL A 110 1.93 -6.55 -11.18
C VAL A 110 3.30 -5.90 -10.93
N LYS A 111 3.81 -5.13 -11.90
CA LYS A 111 5.07 -4.40 -11.76
C LYS A 111 5.00 -3.33 -10.66
N GLN A 112 3.91 -2.57 -10.58
CA GLN A 112 3.72 -1.59 -9.49
C GLN A 112 3.62 -2.29 -8.14
N CYS A 113 2.85 -3.37 -8.03
CA CYS A 113 2.77 -4.15 -6.80
C CYS A 113 4.13 -4.69 -6.40
N PHE A 114 4.93 -5.21 -7.34
CA PHE A 114 6.28 -5.71 -7.05
C PHE A 114 7.19 -4.59 -6.52
N LEU A 115 7.14 -3.40 -7.11
CA LEU A 115 7.91 -2.23 -6.62
C LEU A 115 7.43 -1.76 -5.24
N LEU A 116 6.13 -1.79 -4.97
CA LEU A 116 5.56 -1.45 -3.66
C LEU A 116 5.93 -2.47 -2.60
N VAL A 117 5.98 -3.75 -2.96
CA VAL A 117 6.49 -4.81 -2.09
C VAL A 117 7.97 -4.57 -1.79
N PHE A 118 8.78 -4.31 -2.81
CA PHE A 118 10.19 -3.99 -2.63
C PHE A 118 10.42 -2.76 -1.72
N ALA A 119 9.71 -1.66 -1.99
CA ALA A 119 9.80 -0.43 -1.21
C ALA A 119 9.30 -0.63 0.23
N GLY A 120 8.23 -1.39 0.41
CA GLY A 120 7.67 -1.73 1.72
C GLY A 120 8.67 -2.53 2.55
N SER A 121 9.31 -3.54 1.95
CA SER A 121 10.33 -4.35 2.61
C SER A 121 11.56 -3.52 2.97
N LEU A 122 12.07 -2.69 2.06
CA LEU A 122 13.17 -1.77 2.39
C LEU A 122 12.82 -0.84 3.54
N SER A 123 11.60 -0.31 3.56
CA SER A 123 11.13 0.57 4.63
C SER A 123 11.02 -0.17 5.95
N HIS A 124 10.53 -1.41 5.92
CA HIS A 124 10.48 -2.30 7.07
C HIS A 124 11.89 -2.53 7.66
N PHE A 125 12.83 -3.03 6.86
CA PHE A 125 14.20 -3.29 7.33
C PHE A 125 14.93 -2.01 7.77
N PHE A 126 14.68 -0.87 7.10
CA PHE A 126 15.23 0.42 7.50
C PHE A 126 14.71 0.86 8.86
N LEU A 127 13.40 0.74 9.10
CA LEU A 127 12.81 1.10 10.38
C LEU A 127 13.31 0.15 11.47
N ASP A 128 13.38 -1.14 11.19
CA ASP A 128 14.00 -2.11 12.09
C ASP A 128 15.43 -1.71 12.46
N HIS A 129 16.30 -1.40 11.49
CA HIS A 129 17.66 -0.94 11.78
C HIS A 129 17.71 0.40 12.54
N LEU A 130 16.89 1.38 12.15
CA LEU A 130 16.84 2.69 12.78
C LEU A 130 16.46 2.58 14.26
N PHE A 131 15.58 1.64 14.57
CA PHE A 131 15.05 1.40 15.90
C PHE A 131 15.83 0.35 16.71
N GLU A 132 16.64 -0.51 16.06
CA GLU A 132 17.40 -1.59 16.69
C GLU A 132 18.89 -1.25 16.93
N GLU A 133 19.58 -0.59 15.99
CA GLU A 133 21.04 -0.33 16.12
C GLU A 133 21.41 1.03 16.74
N ASN A 134 20.56 2.05 16.66
CA ASN A 134 20.84 3.40 17.21
C ASN A 134 20.12 3.72 18.54
N GLY A 135 19.44 2.73 19.15
CA GLY A 135 18.43 2.92 20.19
C GLY A 135 18.80 2.54 21.63
N HIS A 136 20.08 2.62 22.03
CA HIS A 136 20.55 2.20 23.38
C HIS A 136 20.10 3.09 24.55
N SER A 137 19.22 4.08 24.32
CA SER A 137 18.56 4.82 25.39
C SER A 137 17.42 3.98 25.96
N SER A 138 17.42 3.72 27.27
CA SER A 138 16.40 2.92 27.97
C SER A 138 14.97 3.41 27.71
N MET A 139 14.77 4.71 27.52
CA MET A 139 13.49 5.33 27.20
C MET A 139 13.06 5.00 25.76
N TYR A 140 13.98 5.01 24.82
CA TYR A 140 13.69 4.71 23.41
C TYR A 140 13.45 3.21 23.20
N THR A 141 14.24 2.36 23.88
CA THR A 141 13.97 0.93 23.99
C THR A 141 12.57 0.68 24.54
N TRP A 142 12.11 1.41 25.56
CA TRP A 142 10.76 1.27 26.12
C TRP A 142 9.65 1.65 25.13
N ILE A 143 9.82 2.76 24.38
CA ILE A 143 8.83 3.24 23.40
C ILE A 143 8.65 2.26 22.22
N LEU A 144 9.73 1.59 21.81
CA LEU A 144 9.76 0.74 20.62
C LEU A 144 9.61 -0.76 20.93
N SER A 145 9.78 -1.12 22.20
CA SER A 145 9.68 -2.48 22.69
C SER A 145 8.24 -2.98 22.67
N THR A 146 7.95 -3.92 21.77
CA THR A 146 6.84 -4.89 21.93
C THR A 146 7.09 -5.86 23.09
N GLY A 147 8.25 -5.79 23.75
CA GLY A 147 8.53 -6.46 25.02
C GLY A 147 9.62 -7.54 24.96
N TRP A 148 10.21 -7.84 23.80
CA TRP A 148 10.99 -9.07 23.66
C TRP A 148 12.27 -8.99 22.85
N TRP A 149 13.40 -9.33 23.49
CA TRP A 149 14.73 -9.11 22.89
C TRP A 149 15.76 -10.21 23.18
N LYS A 150 15.47 -11.19 24.06
CA LYS A 150 16.43 -12.27 24.39
C LYS A 150 15.84 -13.68 24.53
N THR A 151 14.54 -13.87 24.35
CA THR A 151 13.86 -15.18 24.45
C THR A 151 12.67 -15.25 23.49
N ARG A 152 11.94 -16.38 23.44
CA ARG A 152 10.68 -16.49 22.69
C ARG A 152 9.67 -15.50 23.27
N ALA A 153 9.12 -14.62 22.44
CA ALA A 153 8.06 -13.72 22.87
C ALA A 153 6.81 -14.52 23.31
N PRO A 154 6.35 -14.47 24.57
CA PRO A 154 4.98 -14.71 24.93
C PRO A 154 4.21 -13.53 24.33
N ILE A 155 3.87 -13.75 23.08
CA ILE A 155 2.89 -12.95 22.37
C ILE A 155 1.61 -13.07 23.18
N ASN A 156 1.30 -12.02 23.94
CA ASN A 156 0.06 -11.96 24.69
C ASN A 156 -1.08 -11.84 23.66
N PRO A 157 -2.05 -12.77 23.61
CA PRO A 157 -3.17 -12.68 22.69
C PRO A 157 -3.94 -11.36 22.82
N ASP A 158 -4.00 -10.77 24.01
CA ASP A 158 -4.64 -9.47 24.24
C ASP A 158 -3.92 -8.35 23.48
N ALA A 159 -2.59 -8.38 23.45
CA ALA A 159 -1.79 -7.40 22.70
C ALA A 159 -2.03 -7.53 21.19
N VAL A 160 -2.16 -8.75 20.68
CA VAL A 160 -2.50 -8.99 19.26
C VAL A 160 -3.86 -8.41 18.93
N VAL A 161 -4.87 -8.59 19.79
CA VAL A 161 -6.20 -8.01 19.59
C VAL A 161 -6.14 -6.49 19.55
N VAL A 162 -5.49 -5.86 20.53
CA VAL A 162 -5.38 -4.39 20.60
C VAL A 162 -4.65 -3.83 19.38
N ILE A 163 -3.51 -4.42 19.00
CA ILE A 163 -2.74 -4.03 17.83
C ILE A 163 -3.56 -4.22 16.55
N SER A 164 -4.27 -5.34 16.43
CA SER A 164 -5.10 -5.64 15.25
C SER A 164 -6.22 -4.62 15.10
N LEU A 165 -6.88 -4.25 16.20
CA LEU A 165 -7.90 -3.19 16.21
C LEU A 165 -7.32 -1.84 15.82
N LEU A 166 -6.13 -1.49 16.32
CA LEU A 166 -5.45 -0.25 15.96
C LEU A 166 -5.09 -0.20 14.47
N CYS A 167 -4.43 -1.25 13.95
CA CYS A 167 -4.06 -1.32 12.54
C CYS A 167 -5.29 -1.33 11.62
N ALA A 168 -6.34 -2.10 11.98
CA ALA A 168 -7.60 -2.11 11.24
C ALA A 168 -8.28 -0.75 11.25
N SER A 169 -8.24 -0.02 12.37
CA SER A 169 -8.81 1.32 12.48
C SER A 169 -8.02 2.34 11.65
N LEU A 170 -6.69 2.26 11.62
CA LEU A 170 -5.85 3.14 10.81
C LEU A 170 -6.05 2.91 9.31
N ILE A 171 -6.02 1.65 8.88
CA ILE A 171 -6.25 1.27 7.47
C ILE A 171 -7.69 1.62 7.09
N GLY A 172 -8.66 1.27 7.92
CA GLY A 172 -10.07 1.55 7.70
C GLY A 172 -10.38 3.04 7.66
N GLY A 173 -9.81 3.83 8.57
CA GLY A 173 -9.92 5.29 8.59
C GLY A 173 -9.29 5.93 7.36
N PHE A 174 -8.12 5.45 6.93
CA PHE A 174 -7.48 5.88 5.69
C PHE A 174 -8.38 5.58 4.47
N ILE A 175 -8.88 4.34 4.36
CA ILE A 175 -9.81 3.95 3.30
C ILE A 175 -11.08 4.81 3.35
N TYR A 176 -11.62 5.10 4.53
CA TYR A 176 -12.81 5.93 4.69
C TYR A 176 -12.60 7.36 4.17
N ILE A 177 -11.45 7.97 4.45
CA ILE A 177 -11.11 9.33 3.99
C ILE A 177 -10.94 9.38 2.47
N TYR A 178 -10.34 8.34 1.87
CA TYR A 178 -10.03 8.27 0.43
C TYR A 178 -10.98 7.34 -0.35
N ARG A 179 -12.15 7.08 0.22
CA ARG A 179 -13.22 6.32 -0.43
C ARG A 179 -13.78 7.17 -1.56
N PHE A 180 -13.92 6.56 -2.73
CA PHE A 180 -14.73 7.15 -3.80
C PHE A 180 -16.21 7.00 -3.43
N THR A 181 -16.93 8.10 -3.30
CA THR A 181 -18.40 8.03 -3.21
C THR A 181 -18.96 8.30 -4.60
N GLU A 182 -19.58 7.30 -5.24
CA GLU A 182 -20.21 7.45 -6.56
C GLU A 182 -21.18 8.65 -6.63
N SER A 183 -21.81 9.03 -5.50
CA SER A 183 -22.66 10.20 -5.41
C SER A 183 -21.93 11.52 -5.63
N GLU A 184 -20.68 11.66 -5.19
CA GLU A 184 -19.92 12.91 -5.37
C GLU A 184 -19.50 13.11 -6.81
N ALA A 185 -19.08 12.03 -7.49
CA ALA A 185 -18.76 12.08 -8.92
C ALA A 185 -19.98 12.35 -9.79
N LEU A 186 -21.13 11.75 -9.45
CA LEU A 186 -22.40 12.03 -10.11
C LEU A 186 -22.83 13.49 -9.92
N GLU A 187 -22.66 14.05 -8.72
CA GLU A 187 -22.98 15.45 -8.44
C GLU A 187 -22.04 16.42 -9.15
N VAL A 188 -20.73 16.15 -9.19
CA VAL A 188 -19.77 16.94 -9.97
C VAL A 188 -20.08 16.87 -11.47
N PHE A 189 -20.41 15.68 -11.97
CA PHE A 189 -20.80 15.49 -13.37
C PHE A 189 -22.09 16.24 -13.71
N LYS A 190 -23.14 16.09 -12.90
CA LYS A 190 -24.40 16.86 -13.06
C LYS A 190 -24.15 18.35 -13.04
N LYS A 191 -23.32 18.84 -12.11
CA LYS A 191 -22.98 20.26 -11.98
C LYS A 191 -22.23 20.77 -13.21
N THR A 192 -21.27 20.00 -13.72
CA THR A 192 -20.49 20.32 -14.92
C THR A 192 -21.39 20.33 -16.16
N VAL A 193 -22.25 19.32 -16.33
CA VAL A 193 -23.20 19.23 -17.44
C VAL A 193 -24.22 20.37 -17.38
N SER A 194 -24.74 20.71 -16.20
CA SER A 194 -25.69 21.81 -16.03
C SER A 194 -25.05 23.16 -16.37
N GLN A 195 -23.80 23.38 -15.97
CA GLN A 195 -23.06 24.59 -16.34
C GLN A 195 -22.81 24.70 -17.84
N ILE A 196 -22.56 23.58 -18.53
CA ILE A 196 -22.38 23.55 -19.99
C ILE A 196 -23.71 23.86 -20.70
N ILE A 197 -24.84 23.37 -20.18
CA ILE A 197 -26.17 23.60 -20.77
C ILE A 197 -26.66 25.04 -20.55
N GLU A 198 -26.31 25.69 -19.44
CA GLU A 198 -26.67 27.10 -19.18
C GLU A 198 -25.85 28.10 -20.02
N THR A 199 -24.63 27.73 -20.45
CA THR A 199 -23.85 28.54 -21.39
C THR A 199 -24.31 28.35 -22.84
N ASP A 200 -25.31 29.15 -23.22
CA ASP A 200 -25.70 29.53 -24.59
C ASP A 200 -25.84 28.41 -25.66
N PRO A 201 -27.07 27.94 -25.96
CA PRO A 201 -27.33 26.94 -26.99
C PRO A 201 -27.05 27.41 -28.43
N SER A 202 -26.76 28.70 -28.64
CA SER A 202 -26.46 29.25 -29.97
C SER A 202 -24.98 29.24 -30.34
N ASN A 203 -24.09 28.91 -29.39
CA ASN A 203 -22.64 28.84 -29.61
C ASN A 203 -22.07 27.41 -29.40
N CYS A 204 -22.90 26.39 -29.63
CA CYS A 204 -22.48 24.98 -29.64
C CYS A 204 -21.55 24.67 -30.83
N LYS A 205 -20.32 25.17 -30.80
CA LYS A 205 -19.20 24.35 -31.27
C LYS A 205 -19.11 23.21 -30.27
N CYS A 206 -19.32 21.98 -30.73
CA CYS A 206 -19.10 20.76 -29.96
C CYS A 206 -17.67 20.77 -29.40
N ILE A 207 -17.48 21.32 -28.20
CA ILE A 207 -16.28 21.08 -27.40
C ILE A 207 -16.61 19.80 -26.65
N LEU A 208 -16.53 18.67 -27.37
CA LEU A 208 -16.28 17.40 -26.72
C LEU A 208 -15.02 17.60 -25.85
N PRO A 209 -15.04 17.26 -24.56
CA PRO A 209 -13.79 17.18 -23.82
C PRO A 209 -12.95 16.15 -24.56
N VAL A 210 -11.86 16.61 -25.16
CA VAL A 210 -10.79 15.74 -25.64
C VAL A 210 -10.28 15.04 -24.39
N VAL A 211 -10.83 13.86 -24.12
CA VAL A 211 -10.17 12.85 -23.32
C VAL A 211 -8.88 12.58 -24.08
N ARG A 212 -7.78 13.14 -23.56
CA ARG A 212 -6.47 13.04 -24.17
C ARG A 212 -6.10 11.56 -24.17
N GLU A 213 -6.25 10.90 -25.32
CA GLU A 213 -5.69 9.57 -25.54
C GLU A 213 -4.18 9.63 -25.22
N PRO A 214 -3.61 8.65 -24.50
CA PRO A 214 -2.17 8.59 -24.32
C PRO A 214 -1.52 8.25 -25.66
N ASP A 215 -0.67 9.14 -26.15
CA ASP A 215 0.11 8.99 -27.38
C ASP A 215 0.77 7.60 -27.46
N LEU A 216 0.21 6.74 -28.31
CA LEU A 216 0.81 5.50 -28.76
C LEU A 216 1.19 5.70 -30.23
N PHE A 217 2.46 5.40 -30.55
CA PHE A 217 3.12 5.41 -31.85
C PHE A 217 3.77 6.72 -32.30
N GLY A 218 4.99 6.94 -31.80
CA GLY A 218 6.05 7.50 -32.63
C GLY A 218 6.47 6.48 -33.69
N GLN A 219 5.98 6.62 -34.92
CA GLN A 219 6.61 6.08 -36.12
C GLN A 219 6.55 7.08 -37.27
N SER A 220 7.74 7.43 -37.75
CA SER A 220 8.18 7.40 -39.16
C SER A 220 8.80 8.69 -39.68
N SER A 221 10.07 8.55 -40.02
CA SER A 221 10.62 8.80 -41.36
C SER A 221 10.30 10.14 -42.04
N SER A 222 11.33 10.97 -42.17
CA SER A 222 11.43 11.94 -43.27
C SER A 222 12.76 11.74 -43.99
N ALA A 223 12.69 11.08 -45.14
CA ALA A 223 13.71 11.12 -46.17
C ALA A 223 13.21 11.99 -47.33
N SER A 224 14.06 12.96 -47.72
CA SER A 224 14.24 13.54 -49.05
C SER A 224 13.13 14.39 -49.69
N GLY A 225 13.52 15.60 -50.12
CA GLY A 225 13.11 16.11 -51.43
C GLY A 225 12.76 17.60 -51.54
N ARG A 226 13.75 18.49 -51.50
CA ARG A 226 14.08 19.50 -52.54
C ARG A 226 15.19 20.42 -52.06
#